data_AF-A0A7S0G5G2-F1
#
_entry.id   AF-A0A7S0G5G2-F1
#
_cell.length_a   1.000
_cell.length_b   1.000
_cell.length_c   1.000
_cell.angle_alpha   90.00
_cell.angle_beta   90.00
_cell.angle_gamma   90.00
#
_symmetry.space_group_name_H-M   'P 1'
#
loop_
_entity.id
_entity.type
_entity.pdbx_description
1 polymer ?
#
loop_
_entity_poly.entity_id
_entity_poly.type
_entity_poly.pdbx_seq_one_letter_code
_entity_poly.pdbx_strand_id
1 'polypeptide(L)'
;ILDSPFKEYVDSLPESLDLPIFWTDAELEYLRGSQLLEKVKSIKVRISEEFSSILVLLPGKMKEEITLDRYTWAQGILFSRAFELPPSLPIVLLPGADSFPTSRSGNSVVGATRGGLFGQDKNVALVADADIMKGDQVVVTRNAESNAQFLMDYGIVYENSPTLDTVDLEFGVSPLDPAYDDKVDILQ
;
A
#
# COMPACT_ATOMS: atom_id res chain seq x y z
N ILE A 1 -2.70 -15.43 19.17
CA ILE A 1 -2.17 -15.81 17.84
C ILE A 1 -1.66 -17.26 17.80
N LEU A 2 -1.30 -17.89 18.93
CA LEU A 2 -0.76 -19.26 18.96
C LEU A 2 -1.61 -20.31 18.19
N ASP A 3 -2.94 -20.18 18.17
CA ASP A 3 -3.85 -21.10 17.47
C ASP A 3 -4.35 -20.56 16.11
N SER A 4 -3.74 -19.51 15.56
CA SER A 4 -4.12 -18.98 14.24
C SER A 4 -3.62 -19.88 13.11
N PRO A 5 -4.44 -20.21 12.11
CA PRO A 5 -3.98 -20.92 10.92
C PRO A 5 -2.96 -20.11 10.11
N PHE A 6 -2.85 -18.80 10.37
CA PHE A 6 -1.89 -17.90 9.72
C PHE A 6 -0.67 -17.57 10.61
N LYS A 7 -0.47 -18.29 11.72
CA LYS A 7 0.64 -17.99 12.64
C LYS A 7 1.99 -18.00 11.92
N GLU A 8 2.29 -19.05 11.17
CA GLU A 8 3.56 -19.18 10.45
C GLU A 8 3.75 -18.05 9.42
N TYR A 9 2.68 -17.68 8.73
CA TYR A 9 2.70 -16.56 7.81
C TYR A 9 2.99 -15.24 8.53
N VAL A 10 2.26 -14.94 9.61
CA VAL A 10 2.45 -13.70 10.38
C VAL A 10 3.85 -13.63 10.98
N ASP A 11 4.39 -14.75 11.48
CA ASP A 11 5.74 -14.84 12.01
C ASP A 11 6.82 -14.67 10.91
N SER A 12 6.49 -14.93 9.64
CA SER A 12 7.40 -14.73 8.51
C SER A 12 7.45 -13.29 7.97
N LEU A 13 6.49 -12.45 8.39
CA LEU A 13 6.45 -11.05 7.97
C LEU A 13 7.62 -10.27 8.58
N PRO A 14 8.12 -9.24 7.88
CA PRO A 14 9.24 -8.45 8.36
C PRO A 14 8.85 -7.68 9.62
N GLU A 15 9.75 -7.64 10.61
CA GLU A 15 9.54 -6.88 11.84
C GLU A 15 9.66 -5.36 11.62
N SER A 16 10.47 -4.95 10.65
CA SER A 16 10.66 -3.55 10.25
C SER A 16 10.42 -3.36 8.75
N LEU A 17 9.95 -2.17 8.40
CA LEU A 17 9.62 -1.78 7.04
C LEU A 17 10.29 -0.44 6.76
N ASP A 18 10.88 -0.29 5.58
CA ASP A 18 11.49 0.97 5.13
C ASP A 18 10.46 1.80 4.35
N LEU A 19 9.38 2.19 5.05
CA LEU A 19 8.36 3.09 4.52
C LEU A 19 8.46 4.44 5.24
N PRO A 20 8.19 5.58 4.57
CA PRO A 20 8.24 6.90 5.20
C PRO A 20 7.40 7.06 6.48
N ILE A 21 6.34 6.26 6.66
CA ILE A 21 5.54 6.26 7.89
C ILE A 21 6.31 5.74 9.12
N PHE A 22 7.43 5.04 8.93
CA PHE A 22 8.33 4.59 10.00
C PHE A 22 9.58 5.45 10.14
N TRP A 23 9.85 6.35 9.20
CA TRP A 23 11.03 7.21 9.23
C TRP A 23 10.98 8.17 10.41
N THR A 24 12.18 8.41 10.96
CA THR A 24 12.47 9.40 11.98
C THR A 24 12.32 10.82 11.45
N ASP A 25 12.22 11.80 12.34
CA ASP A 25 12.15 13.22 11.94
C ASP A 25 13.40 13.65 11.14
N ALA A 26 14.57 13.09 11.45
CA ALA A 26 15.81 13.38 10.73
C ALA A 26 15.81 12.80 9.31
N GLU A 27 15.18 11.65 9.09
CA GLU A 27 15.00 11.06 7.75
C GLU A 27 13.93 11.83 6.95
N LEU A 28 12.83 12.21 7.60
CA LEU A 28 11.78 13.01 6.97
C LEU A 28 12.24 14.42 6.59
N GLU A 29 13.29 14.93 7.24
CA GLU A 29 13.90 16.21 6.90
C GLU A 29 14.41 16.25 5.44
N TYR A 30 14.86 15.12 4.89
CA TYR A 30 15.26 15.03 3.49
C TYR A 30 14.10 15.25 2.51
N LEU A 31 12.85 15.12 2.97
CA LEU A 31 11.65 15.38 2.18
C LEU A 31 11.13 16.82 2.34
N ARG A 32 11.85 17.71 3.04
CA ARG A 32 11.42 19.09 3.27
C ARG A 32 11.12 19.80 1.94
N GLY A 33 9.94 20.40 1.86
CA GLY A 33 9.46 21.13 0.68
C GLY A 33 8.79 20.26 -0.38
N SER A 34 8.80 18.94 -0.22
CA SER A 34 8.02 18.03 -1.06
C SER A 34 6.57 17.93 -0.59
N GLN A 35 5.66 17.64 -1.52
CA GLN A 35 4.29 17.27 -1.18
C GLN A 35 4.23 15.93 -0.43
N LEU A 36 5.22 15.06 -0.69
CA LEU A 36 5.33 13.75 -0.05
C LEU A 36 5.45 13.85 1.47
N LEU A 37 6.23 14.81 1.98
CA LEU A 37 6.36 15.00 3.43
C LEU A 37 5.01 15.27 4.11
N GLU A 38 4.17 16.12 3.51
CA GLU A 38 2.85 16.44 4.05
C GLU A 38 1.89 15.24 3.93
N LYS A 39 1.95 14.48 2.83
CA LYS A 39 1.22 13.21 2.69
C LYS A 39 1.61 12.21 3.80
N VAL A 40 2.90 12.03 4.07
CA VAL A 40 3.40 11.14 5.12
C VAL A 40 2.92 11.56 6.51
N LYS A 41 3.01 12.87 6.83
CA LYS A 41 2.48 13.41 8.09
C LYS A 41 0.98 13.18 8.23
N SER A 42 0.22 13.43 7.16
CA SER A 42 -1.23 13.21 7.13
C SER A 42 -1.58 11.74 7.40
N ILE A 43 -0.85 10.80 6.78
CA ILE A 43 -1.04 9.36 7.01
C ILE A 43 -0.71 9.00 8.47
N LYS A 44 0.40 9.50 9.03
CA LYS A 44 0.75 9.27 10.45
C LYS A 44 -0.36 9.75 11.40
N VAL A 45 -0.92 10.93 11.16
CA VAL A 45 -2.06 11.47 11.94
C VAL A 45 -3.28 10.57 11.79
N ARG A 46 -3.67 10.24 10.55
CA ARG A 46 -4.82 9.37 10.28
C ARG A 46 -4.70 8.02 10.98
N ILE A 47 -3.54 7.37 10.91
CA ILE A 47 -3.29 6.09 11.60
C ILE A 47 -3.49 6.23 13.12
N SER A 48 -3.02 7.33 13.72
CA SER A 48 -3.19 7.58 15.16
C SER A 48 -4.66 7.83 15.55
N GLU A 49 -5.40 8.56 14.72
CA GLU A 49 -6.84 8.84 14.93
C GLU A 49 -7.68 7.56 14.77
N GLU A 50 -7.42 6.77 13.73
CA GLU A 50 -8.06 5.47 13.50
C GLU A 50 -7.77 4.51 14.65
N PHE A 51 -6.51 4.43 15.09
CA PHE A 51 -6.12 3.61 16.23
C PHE A 51 -6.89 3.99 17.49
N SER A 52 -6.96 5.29 17.79
CA SER A 52 -7.72 5.81 18.93
C SER A 52 -9.20 5.44 18.84
N SER A 53 -9.79 5.53 17.64
CA SER A 53 -11.18 5.18 17.37
C SER A 53 -11.44 3.68 17.56
N ILE A 54 -10.55 2.83 17.07
CA ILE A 54 -10.63 1.37 17.21
C ILE A 54 -10.48 0.97 18.68
N LEU A 55 -9.52 1.56 19.40
CA LEU A 55 -9.29 1.25 20.81
C LEU A 55 -10.54 1.46 21.66
N VAL A 56 -11.41 2.42 21.36
CA VAL A 56 -12.66 2.63 22.10
C VAL A 56 -13.60 1.41 21.96
N LEU A 57 -13.62 0.77 20.79
CA LEU A 57 -14.51 -0.33 20.44
C LEU A 57 -14.04 -1.70 20.94
N LEU A 58 -12.76 -1.85 21.28
CA LEU A 58 -12.19 -3.14 21.67
C LEU A 58 -12.57 -3.56 23.11
N PRO A 59 -12.63 -4.86 23.43
CA PRO A 59 -12.75 -5.32 24.81
C PRO A 59 -11.53 -4.96 25.65
N GLY A 60 -11.70 -4.73 26.97
CA GLY A 60 -10.64 -4.23 27.87
C GLY A 60 -9.30 -4.97 27.77
N LYS A 61 -9.31 -6.31 27.81
CA LYS A 61 -8.09 -7.13 27.70
C LYS A 61 -7.35 -6.91 26.36
N MET A 62 -8.08 -6.71 25.27
CA MET A 62 -7.47 -6.49 23.95
C MET A 62 -6.88 -5.07 23.82
N LYS A 63 -7.45 -4.07 24.51
CA LYS A 63 -6.89 -2.71 24.56
C LYS A 63 -5.50 -2.68 25.18
N GLU A 64 -5.24 -3.54 26.16
CA GLU A 64 -3.94 -3.62 26.85
C GLU A 64 -2.86 -4.30 26.00
N GLU A 65 -3.26 -5.15 25.04
CA GLU A 65 -2.34 -5.93 24.21
C GLU A 65 -1.95 -5.25 22.88
N ILE A 66 -2.75 -4.28 22.41
CA ILE A 66 -2.53 -3.60 21.13
C ILE A 66 -1.94 -2.20 21.35
N THR A 67 -0.81 -1.92 20.70
CA THR A 67 -0.12 -0.63 20.72
C THR A 67 -0.26 0.09 19.39
N LEU A 68 -0.04 1.41 19.38
CA LEU A 68 0.01 2.19 18.15
C LEU A 68 1.10 1.65 17.22
N ASP A 69 2.27 1.27 17.74
CA ASP A 69 3.36 0.72 16.93
C ASP A 69 2.95 -0.57 16.20
N ARG A 70 2.25 -1.48 16.89
CA ARG A 70 1.73 -2.72 16.28
C ARG A 70 0.67 -2.43 15.23
N TYR A 71 -0.19 -1.43 15.46
CA TYR A 71 -1.19 -1.01 14.49
C TYR A 71 -0.54 -0.36 13.26
N THR A 72 0.42 0.53 13.45
CA THR A 72 1.18 1.16 12.37
C THR A 72 1.98 0.12 11.58
N TRP A 73 2.61 -0.85 12.24
CA TRP A 73 3.24 -2.00 11.59
C TRP A 73 2.25 -2.76 10.70
N ALA A 74 1.06 -3.07 11.22
CA ALA A 74 0.03 -3.76 10.44
C ALA A 74 -0.42 -2.94 9.21
N GLN A 75 -0.56 -1.62 9.34
CA GLN A 75 -0.84 -0.72 8.21
C GLN A 75 0.29 -0.75 7.17
N GLY A 76 1.56 -0.72 7.61
CA GLY A 76 2.71 -0.84 6.72
C GLY A 76 2.76 -2.18 5.98
N ILE A 77 2.41 -3.29 6.65
CA ILE A 77 2.26 -4.60 5.99
C ILE A 77 1.16 -4.54 4.93
N LEU A 78 0.01 -3.92 5.22
CA LEU A 78 -1.06 -3.79 4.25
C LEU A 78 -0.64 -2.95 3.03
N PHE A 79 0.00 -1.80 3.23
CA PHE A 79 0.49 -0.95 2.13
C PHE A 79 1.49 -1.67 1.24
N SER A 80 2.46 -2.38 1.85
CA SER A 80 3.59 -2.96 1.11
C SER A 80 3.35 -4.35 0.54
N ARG A 81 2.41 -5.12 1.10
CA ARG A 81 2.27 -6.55 0.78
C ARG A 81 0.89 -6.93 0.25
N ALA A 82 -0.14 -6.15 0.54
CA ALA A 82 -1.47 -6.52 0.09
C ALA A 82 -1.62 -6.38 -1.43
N PHE A 83 -2.45 -7.24 -2.02
CA PHE A 83 -2.76 -7.25 -3.44
C PHE A 83 -4.18 -6.73 -3.65
N GLU A 84 -4.29 -5.73 -4.51
CA GLU A 84 -5.57 -5.32 -5.06
C GLU A 84 -5.99 -6.32 -6.13
N LEU A 85 -7.16 -6.90 -5.91
CA LEU A 85 -7.83 -7.76 -6.89
C LEU A 85 -8.82 -6.90 -7.71
N PRO A 86 -9.37 -7.42 -8.82
CA PRO A 86 -10.38 -6.70 -9.60
C PRO A 86 -11.49 -6.11 -8.72
N PRO A 87 -12.11 -4.96 -9.07
CA PRO A 87 -12.91 -4.11 -8.16
C PRO A 87 -14.08 -4.76 -7.39
N SER A 88 -14.44 -6.00 -7.71
CA SER A 88 -15.47 -6.78 -7.00
C SER A 88 -14.90 -7.72 -5.93
N LEU A 89 -13.58 -7.72 -5.72
CA LEU A 89 -12.87 -8.60 -4.80
C LEU A 89 -12.15 -7.79 -3.72
N PRO A 90 -11.95 -8.37 -2.53
CA PRO A 90 -11.25 -7.68 -1.45
C PRO A 90 -9.77 -7.52 -1.76
N ILE A 91 -9.14 -6.59 -1.06
CA ILE A 91 -7.69 -6.55 -0.90
C ILE A 91 -7.28 -7.80 -0.11
N VAL A 92 -6.21 -8.48 -0.54
CA VAL A 92 -5.77 -9.73 0.08
C VAL A 92 -4.28 -9.74 0.40
N LEU A 93 -3.93 -10.36 1.52
CA LEU A 93 -2.57 -10.84 1.74
C LEU A 93 -2.49 -12.29 1.24
N LEU A 94 -1.45 -12.59 0.47
CA LEU A 94 -1.26 -13.91 -0.15
C LEU A 94 0.04 -14.52 0.37
N PRO A 95 -0.03 -15.34 1.43
CA PRO A 95 1.14 -15.99 2.01
C PRO A 95 2.01 -16.66 0.93
N GLY A 96 3.28 -16.26 0.88
CA GLY A 96 4.26 -16.76 -0.08
C GLY A 96 4.37 -15.89 -1.33
N ALA A 97 3.26 -15.45 -1.92
CA ALA A 97 3.31 -14.56 -3.10
C ALA A 97 3.79 -13.15 -2.73
N ASP A 98 3.46 -12.68 -1.52
CA ASP A 98 3.88 -11.39 -1.00
C ASP A 98 5.35 -11.37 -0.53
N SER A 99 6.01 -12.53 -0.46
CA SER A 99 7.44 -12.64 -0.10
C SER A 99 8.38 -12.36 -1.27
N PHE A 100 7.88 -12.43 -2.51
CA PHE A 100 8.67 -12.12 -3.70
C PHE A 100 8.96 -10.62 -3.77
N PRO A 101 10.13 -10.23 -4.29
CA PRO A 101 10.43 -8.83 -4.54
C PRO A 101 9.43 -8.22 -5.52
N THR A 102 9.25 -6.91 -5.40
CA THR A 102 8.37 -6.13 -6.25
C THR A 102 9.18 -5.26 -7.21
N SER A 103 8.69 -5.07 -8.43
CA SER A 103 9.20 -4.09 -9.38
C SER A 103 8.06 -3.52 -10.23
N ARG A 104 8.27 -2.35 -10.85
CA ARG A 104 7.38 -1.81 -11.88
C ARG A 104 7.38 -2.66 -13.14
N SER A 105 8.49 -3.33 -13.41
CA SER A 105 8.68 -4.22 -14.57
C SER A 105 9.11 -5.59 -14.07
N GLY A 106 8.21 -6.25 -13.34
CA GLY A 106 8.37 -7.64 -12.91
C GLY A 106 8.16 -8.62 -14.07
N ASN A 107 8.18 -9.91 -13.72
CA ASN A 107 7.93 -11.04 -14.63
C ASN A 107 6.79 -11.93 -14.12
N SER A 108 6.00 -11.44 -13.17
CA SER A 108 4.83 -12.13 -12.65
C SER A 108 3.78 -11.14 -12.12
N VAL A 109 2.51 -11.51 -12.20
CA VAL A 109 1.38 -10.73 -11.71
C VAL A 109 0.47 -11.59 -10.84
N VAL A 110 -0.18 -10.96 -9.86
CA VAL A 110 -1.25 -11.59 -9.08
C VAL A 110 -2.58 -11.34 -9.76
N GLY A 111 -3.36 -12.40 -9.93
CA GLY A 111 -4.68 -12.33 -10.57
C GLY A 111 -5.69 -13.27 -9.93
N ALA A 112 -6.96 -12.88 -10.00
CA ALA A 112 -8.06 -13.77 -9.68
C ALA A 112 -8.23 -14.79 -10.80
N THR A 113 -8.29 -16.07 -10.43
CA THR A 113 -8.51 -17.18 -11.35
C THR A 113 -9.70 -18.02 -10.89
N ARG A 114 -10.23 -18.84 -11.80
CA ARG A 114 -11.34 -19.77 -11.52
C ARG A 114 -10.82 -21.19 -11.56
N GLY A 115 -11.16 -21.99 -10.55
CA GLY A 115 -10.77 -23.40 -10.47
C GLY A 115 -11.91 -24.35 -10.10
N GLY A 116 -11.54 -25.60 -9.84
CA GLY A 116 -12.48 -26.69 -9.52
C GLY A 116 -13.09 -27.34 -10.76
N LEU A 117 -13.75 -28.49 -10.55
CA LEU A 117 -14.37 -29.32 -11.62
C LEU A 117 -15.38 -28.55 -12.51
N PHE A 118 -15.85 -27.38 -12.07
CA PHE A 118 -16.80 -26.53 -12.79
C PHE A 118 -16.43 -25.04 -12.83
N GLY A 119 -15.19 -24.65 -12.48
CA GLY A 119 -14.76 -23.25 -12.52
C GLY A 119 -15.49 -22.33 -11.53
N GLN A 120 -16.07 -22.90 -10.46
CA GLN A 120 -16.83 -22.16 -9.44
C GLN A 120 -15.94 -21.66 -8.30
N ASP A 121 -14.75 -22.25 -8.12
CA ASP A 121 -13.85 -21.87 -7.04
C ASP A 121 -13.17 -20.56 -7.40
N LYS A 122 -13.32 -19.55 -6.55
CA LYS A 122 -12.56 -18.30 -6.64
C LYS A 122 -11.18 -18.53 -6.06
N ASN A 123 -10.19 -18.53 -6.94
CA ASN A 123 -8.79 -18.68 -6.57
C ASN A 123 -8.04 -17.38 -6.87
N VAL A 124 -6.90 -17.22 -6.21
CA VAL A 124 -5.94 -16.16 -6.51
C VAL A 124 -4.62 -16.83 -6.80
N ALA A 125 -3.96 -16.42 -7.88
CA ALA A 125 -2.71 -17.02 -8.33
C ALA A 125 -1.68 -15.95 -8.67
N LEU A 126 -0.42 -16.24 -8.37
CA LEU A 126 0.72 -15.57 -8.98
C LEU A 126 1.03 -16.28 -10.29
N VAL A 127 1.02 -15.53 -11.39
CA VAL A 127 1.18 -16.06 -12.75
C VAL A 127 2.34 -15.34 -13.41
N ALA A 128 3.24 -16.09 -14.04
CA ALA A 128 4.30 -15.53 -14.87
C ALA A 128 3.68 -14.83 -16.09
N ASP A 129 4.06 -13.58 -16.34
CA ASP A 129 3.66 -12.79 -17.52
C ASP A 129 4.81 -12.57 -18.51
N ALA A 130 5.98 -13.15 -18.22
CA ALA A 130 7.14 -13.25 -19.09
C ALA A 130 7.87 -14.59 -18.87
N ASP A 131 8.82 -14.92 -19.76
CA ASP A 131 9.67 -16.10 -19.60
C ASP A 131 10.58 -15.94 -18.37
N ILE A 132 10.61 -16.97 -17.51
CA ILE A 132 11.45 -17.03 -16.31
C ILE A 132 12.35 -18.26 -16.44
N MET A 133 13.65 -18.07 -16.59
CA MET A 133 14.60 -19.16 -16.77
C MET A 133 15.03 -19.75 -15.43
N LYS A 134 15.58 -20.97 -15.46
CA LYS A 134 16.12 -21.60 -14.27
C LYS A 134 17.24 -20.73 -13.68
N GLY A 135 17.03 -20.27 -12.44
CA GLY A 135 17.97 -19.41 -11.72
C GLY A 135 17.58 -17.93 -11.72
N ASP A 136 16.62 -17.53 -12.55
CA ASP A 136 16.07 -16.18 -12.51
C ASP A 136 15.20 -15.98 -11.28
N GLN A 137 15.17 -14.74 -10.80
CA GLN A 137 14.30 -14.36 -9.69
C GLN A 137 12.88 -14.11 -10.22
N VAL A 138 11.89 -14.65 -9.49
CA VAL A 138 10.49 -14.26 -9.67
C VAL A 138 10.29 -12.89 -9.03
N VAL A 139 9.81 -11.93 -9.81
CA VAL A 139 9.60 -10.53 -9.41
C VAL A 139 8.17 -10.15 -9.72
N VAL A 140 7.44 -9.71 -8.71
CA VAL A 140 6.03 -9.34 -8.84
C VAL A 140 5.91 -7.93 -9.37
N THR A 141 5.17 -7.78 -10.46
CA THR A 141 4.85 -6.48 -11.04
C THR A 141 3.87 -5.75 -10.12
N ARG A 142 4.26 -4.56 -9.64
CA ARG A 142 3.37 -3.62 -8.94
C ARG A 142 3.34 -2.29 -9.67
N ASN A 143 2.17 -1.66 -9.65
CA ASN A 143 1.97 -0.37 -10.27
C ASN A 143 1.84 0.70 -9.19
N ALA A 144 2.44 1.85 -9.46
CA ALA A 144 2.21 3.09 -8.77
C ALA A 144 2.35 4.23 -9.78
N GLU A 145 1.68 5.34 -9.53
CA GLU A 145 1.60 6.46 -10.47
C GLU A 145 2.87 7.32 -10.48
N SER A 146 3.66 7.27 -9.40
CA SER A 146 4.85 8.10 -9.22
C SER A 146 5.88 7.44 -8.31
N ASN A 147 7.10 7.97 -8.30
CA ASN A 147 8.15 7.60 -7.35
C ASN A 147 7.75 7.95 -5.92
N ALA A 148 6.99 9.02 -5.71
CA ALA A 148 6.44 9.35 -4.40
C ALA A 148 5.50 8.24 -3.90
N GLN A 149 4.66 7.69 -4.78
CA GLN A 149 3.75 6.59 -4.45
C GLN A 149 4.51 5.26 -4.26
N PHE A 150 5.48 4.94 -5.12
CA PHE A 150 6.34 3.75 -4.93
C PHE A 150 7.09 3.78 -3.60
N LEU A 151 7.58 4.94 -3.17
CA LEU A 151 8.26 5.09 -1.89
C LEU A 151 7.30 4.90 -0.72
N MET A 152 6.08 5.46 -0.79
CA MET A 152 5.09 5.30 0.27
C MET A 152 4.58 3.86 0.41
N ASP A 153 4.34 3.19 -0.72
CA ASP A 153 3.69 1.88 -0.70
C ASP A 153 4.69 0.76 -0.51
N TYR A 154 5.86 0.85 -1.15
CA TYR A 154 6.80 -0.28 -1.27
C TYR A 154 8.21 0.02 -0.77
N GLY A 155 8.54 1.26 -0.40
CA GLY A 155 9.89 1.63 0.01
C GLY A 155 10.89 1.64 -1.14
N ILE A 156 10.43 1.85 -2.38
CA ILE A 156 11.25 1.78 -3.59
C ILE A 156 11.19 3.13 -4.33
N VAL A 157 12.32 3.55 -4.90
CA VAL A 157 12.42 4.68 -5.82
C VAL A 157 13.18 4.23 -7.05
N TYR A 158 12.70 4.59 -8.24
CA TYR A 158 13.40 4.33 -9.49
C TYR A 158 14.25 5.54 -9.88
N GLU A 159 15.54 5.31 -10.10
CA GLU A 159 16.42 6.33 -10.63
C GLU A 159 16.17 6.55 -12.12
N ASN A 160 16.36 7.78 -12.59
CA ASN A 160 16.27 8.14 -14.02
C ASN A 160 14.93 7.72 -14.67
N SER A 161 13.82 7.92 -13.96
CA SER A 161 12.48 7.58 -14.44
C SER A 161 11.57 8.83 -14.59
N PRO A 162 11.71 9.62 -15.68
CA PRO A 162 10.95 10.85 -15.86
C PRO A 162 9.42 10.68 -15.83
N THR A 163 8.91 9.48 -16.14
CA THR A 163 7.47 9.19 -16.09
C THR A 163 6.94 8.96 -14.67
N LEU A 164 7.83 8.75 -13.70
CA LEU A 164 7.48 8.53 -12.29
C LEU A 164 7.84 9.75 -11.42
N ASP A 165 8.73 10.61 -11.89
CA ASP A 165 9.07 11.86 -11.23
C ASP A 165 8.01 12.91 -11.55
N THR A 166 6.84 12.75 -10.92
CA THR A 166 5.68 13.62 -11.09
C THR A 166 5.43 14.47 -9.83
N VAL A 167 4.74 15.59 -10.02
CA VAL A 167 4.25 16.45 -8.94
C VAL A 167 2.77 16.74 -9.18
N ASP A 168 1.97 16.71 -8.11
CA ASP A 168 0.55 17.00 -8.23
C ASP A 168 0.34 18.52 -8.24
N LEU A 169 -0.50 19.01 -9.14
CA LEU A 169 -0.92 20.41 -9.18
C LEU A 169 -2.41 20.46 -8.88
N GLU A 170 -2.75 21.00 -7.72
CA GLU A 170 -4.13 21.17 -7.31
C GLU A 170 -4.66 22.52 -7.81
N PHE A 171 -5.79 22.47 -8.53
CA PHE A 171 -6.50 23.65 -9.01
C PHE A 171 -7.89 23.67 -8.39
N GLY A 172 -8.35 24.86 -8.01
CA GLY A 172 -9.70 25.09 -7.53
C GLY A 172 -10.26 26.38 -8.10
N VAL A 173 -11.57 26.43 -8.31
CA VAL A 173 -12.25 27.68 -8.66
C VAL A 173 -12.31 28.54 -7.39
N SER A 174 -11.82 29.77 -7.49
CA SER A 174 -11.86 30.68 -6.35
C SER A 174 -13.31 31.06 -6.03
N PRO A 175 -13.78 30.96 -4.77
CA PRO A 175 -15.10 31.46 -4.38
C PRO A 175 -15.29 32.98 -4.56
N LEU A 176 -14.21 33.71 -4.83
CA LEU A 176 -14.23 35.15 -5.13
C LEU A 176 -14.34 35.44 -6.63
N ASP A 177 -14.33 34.40 -7.48
CA ASP A 177 -14.49 34.55 -8.92
C ASP A 177 -15.94 34.99 -9.23
N PRO A 178 -16.16 36.11 -9.94
CA PRO A 178 -17.52 36.55 -10.28
C PRO A 178 -18.33 35.53 -11.08
N ALA A 179 -17.67 34.59 -11.76
CA ALA A 179 -18.29 33.49 -12.49
C ALA A 179 -18.12 32.14 -11.74
N TYR A 180 -17.97 32.15 -10.41
CA TYR A 180 -17.76 30.94 -9.62
C TYR A 180 -18.83 29.89 -9.88
N ASP A 181 -20.12 30.27 -9.76
CA ASP A 181 -21.24 29.34 -9.94
C ASP A 181 -21.23 28.73 -11.35
N ASP A 182 -21.08 29.57 -12.40
CA ASP A 182 -20.99 29.10 -13.78
C ASP A 182 -19.81 28.15 -14.02
N LYS A 183 -18.64 28.45 -13.43
CA LYS A 183 -17.43 27.62 -13.57
C LYS A 183 -17.57 26.31 -12.83
N VAL A 184 -18.18 26.31 -11.65
CA VAL A 184 -18.46 25.08 -10.90
C VAL A 184 -19.47 24.22 -11.66
N ASP A 185 -20.52 24.81 -12.23
CA ASP A 185 -21.51 24.08 -13.04
C ASP A 185 -20.90 23.41 -14.28
N ILE A 186 -19.89 24.03 -14.90
CA ILE A 186 -19.16 23.44 -16.05
C ILE A 186 -18.29 22.24 -15.63
N LEU A 187 -17.80 22.22 -14.39
CA LEU A 187 -16.85 21.21 -13.91
C LEU A 187 -17.51 19.98 -13.27
N GLN A 188 -18.84 19.98 -13.08
CA GLN A 188 -19.63 18.85 -12.57
C GLN A 188 -20.02 17.86 -13.68
#